data_AF-A0A329LVI6-F1
#
_entry.id   AF-A0A329LVI6-F1
#
_cell.length_a   1.000
_cell.length_b   1.000
_cell.length_c   1.000
_cell.angle_alpha   90.00
_cell.angle_beta   90.00
_cell.angle_gamma   90.00
#
_symmetry.space_group_name_H-M   'P 1'
#
loop_
_entity.id
_entity.type
_entity.pdbx_description
1 polymer ?
#
loop_
_entity_poly.entity_id
_entity_poly.type
_entity_poly.pdbx_seq_one_letter_code
_entity_poly.pdbx_strand_id
1 'polypeptide(L)' 'MTKLSYSGLKYGENNVEVKLLVDIQNDWIEITHTEEVSQVMNKSTGEHIVVHRNTLKFDVVS' A
#
# COMPACT_ATOMS: atom_id res chain seq x y z
N MET A 1 -17.04 -1.67 8.45
CA MET A 1 -16.90 -1.78 6.98
C MET A 1 -15.45 -2.16 6.77
N THR A 2 -15.15 -3.37 6.31
CA THR A 2 -13.77 -3.86 6.37
C THR A 2 -12.89 -3.11 5.39
N LYS A 3 -11.96 -2.32 5.91
CA LYS A 3 -10.95 -1.63 5.12
C LYS A 3 -9.60 -2.27 5.35
N LEU A 4 -8.74 -2.17 4.35
CA LEU A 4 -7.37 -2.63 4.37
C LEU A 4 -6.47 -1.40 4.41
N SER A 5 -5.46 -1.45 5.28
CA SER A 5 -4.45 -0.42 5.44
C SER A 5 -3.12 -0.99 5.01
N TYR A 6 -2.53 -0.42 3.96
CA TYR A 6 -1.17 -0.72 3.54
C TYR A 6 -0.28 0.46 3.89
N SER A 7 0.81 0.25 4.62
CA SER A 7 1.77 1.33 4.90
C SER A 7 3.22 0.87 4.74
N GLY A 8 4.14 1.82 4.65
CA GLY A 8 5.57 1.53 4.60
C GLY A 8 6.40 2.79 4.38
N LEU A 9 7.72 2.65 4.39
CA LEU A 9 8.63 3.76 4.14
C LEU A 9 8.69 4.06 2.65
N LYS A 10 8.35 5.28 2.28
CA LYS A 10 8.29 5.77 0.90
C LYS A 10 9.61 5.54 0.20
N TYR A 11 9.53 4.92 -0.97
CA TYR A 11 10.72 4.74 -1.79
C TYR A 11 11.23 6.08 -2.31
N GLY A 12 12.54 6.31 -2.21
CA GLY A 12 13.20 7.55 -2.64
C GLY A 12 13.18 8.69 -1.60
N GLU A 13 12.47 8.54 -0.47
CA GLU A 13 12.46 9.51 0.63
C GLU A 13 12.73 8.82 1.96
N ASN A 14 13.82 9.20 2.62
CA ASN A 14 14.19 8.58 3.89
C ASN A 14 13.20 8.97 5.01
N ASN A 15 12.74 7.97 5.77
CA ASN A 15 11.91 8.11 6.96
C ASN A 15 10.52 8.75 6.74
N VAL A 16 9.99 8.73 5.52
CA VAL A 16 8.61 9.16 5.25
C VAL A 16 7.71 7.94 5.18
N GLU A 17 6.82 7.76 6.15
CA GLU A 17 5.80 6.70 6.09
C GLU A 17 4.62 7.15 5.22
N VAL A 18 4.24 6.32 4.26
CA VAL A 18 3.06 6.51 3.41
C VAL A 18 2.06 5.39 3.64
N LYS A 19 0.78 5.68 3.43
CA LYS A 19 -0.32 4.74 3.65
C LYS A 19 -1.36 4.82 2.55
N LEU A 20 -1.91 3.66 2.17
CA LEU A 20 -3.06 3.51 1.30
C LEU A 20 -4.17 2.78 2.06
N LEU A 21 -5.38 3.34 2.01
CA LEU A 21 -6.58 2.72 2.54
C LEU A 21 -7.43 2.19 1.39
N VAL A 22 -7.92 0.97 1.52
CA VAL A 22 -8.72 0.33 0.48
C VAL A 22 -9.94 -0.34 1.07
N ASP A 23 -11.10 -0.23 0.42
CA ASP A 23 -12.32 -0.92 0.83
C ASP A 23 -12.39 -2.31 0.19
N ILE A 24 -12.35 -3.39 0.99
CA ILE A 24 -12.30 -4.76 0.46
C ILE A 24 -13.57 -5.17 -0.30
N GLN A 25 -14.71 -4.51 -0.05
CA GLN A 25 -15.98 -4.85 -0.69
C GLN A 25 -16.14 -4.14 -2.03
N ASN A 26 -15.49 -3.00 -2.21
CA ASN A 26 -15.73 -2.10 -3.34
C ASN A 26 -14.50 -1.94 -4.25
N ASP A 27 -13.31 -2.24 -3.75
CA ASP A 27 -12.07 -1.94 -4.44
C ASP A 27 -11.28 -3.17 -4.89
N TRP A 28 -10.60 -3.01 -6.01
CA TRP A 28 -9.63 -3.97 -6.54
C TRP A 28 -8.22 -3.52 -6.17
N ILE A 29 -7.41 -4.44 -5.65
CA ILE A 29 -6.04 -4.17 -5.21
C ILE A 29 -5.07 -4.98 -6.03
N GLU A 30 -3.97 -4.35 -6.43
CA GLU A 30 -2.81 -5.03 -6.99
C GLU A 30 -1.57 -4.72 -6.14
N ILE A 31 -0.81 -5.76 -5.82
CA ILE A 31 0.45 -5.66 -5.08
C ILE A 31 1.55 -6.24 -5.94
N THR A 32 2.58 -5.44 -6.21
CA THR A 32 3.73 -5.82 -7.03
C THR A 32 5.01 -5.66 -6.22
N HIS A 33 5.83 -6.70 -6.19
CA HIS A 33 7.12 -6.70 -5.51
C HIS A 33 8.26 -6.80 -6.53
N THR A 34 9.27 -5.93 -6.39
CA THR A 34 10.53 -6.00 -7.14
C THR A 34 11.70 -6.22 -6.17
N GLU A 35 12.94 -6.25 -6.64
CA GLU A 35 14.12 -6.44 -5.76
C GLU A 35 14.24 -5.35 -4.69
N GLU A 36 13.87 -4.10 -5.01
CA GLU A 36 14.09 -2.94 -4.13
C GLU A 36 12.80 -2.43 -3.46
N VAL A 37 11.65 -2.57 -4.13
CA VAL A 37 10.41 -1.91 -3.72
C VAL A 37 9.20 -2.85 -3.69
N SER A 38 8.17 -2.39 -3.00
CA SER A 38 6.82 -2.93 -3.10
C SER A 38 5.87 -1.79 -3.47
N GLN A 39 5.01 -2.06 -4.44
CA GLN A 39 3.97 -1.15 -4.88
C GLN A 39 2.60 -1.75 -4.54
N VAL A 40 1.73 -0.94 -3.94
CA VAL A 40 0.32 -1.29 -3.72
C VAL A 40 -0.53 -0.27 -4.47
N MET A 41 -1.41 -0.75 -5.33
CA MET A 41 -2.30 0.07 -6.15
C MET A 41 -3.76 -0.29 -5.88
N ASN A 42 -4.57 0.71 -5.53
CA ASN A 42 -6.03 0.63 -5.61
C ASN A 42 -6.41 0.88 -7.08
N LYS A 43 -6.90 -0.15 -7.77
CA LYS A 43 -7.28 -0.07 -9.19
C LYS A 43 -8.59 0.69 -9.39
N SER A 44 -9.45 0.78 -8.38
CA SER A 44 -10.71 1.52 -8.45
C SER A 44 -10.49 3.03 -8.38
N THR A 45 -9.57 3.50 -7.53
CA THR A 45 -9.28 4.94 -7.37
C THR A 45 -8.07 5.42 -8.16
N GLY A 46 -7.18 4.51 -8.57
CA GLY A 46 -5.90 4.83 -9.20
C GLY A 46 -4.81 5.25 -8.20
N GLU A 47 -5.14 5.35 -6.91
CA GLU A 47 -4.17 5.67 -5.86
C GLU A 47 -3.19 4.51 -5.64
N HIS A 48 -1.93 4.84 -5.36
CA HIS A 48 -0.92 3.85 -5.08
C HIS A 48 0.15 4.38 -4.12
N ILE A 49 0.83 3.46 -3.45
CA ILE A 49 2.06 3.74 -2.70
C ILE A 49 3.19 2.89 -3.27
N VAL A 50 4.40 3.45 -3.23
CA VAL A 50 5.64 2.72 -3.50
C VAL A 50 6.52 2.85 -2.26
N VAL A 51 6.87 1.70 -1.67
CA VAL A 51 7.61 1.62 -0.41
C VAL A 51 8.82 0.72 -0.56
N HIS A 52 9.81 0.88 0.31
CA HIS A 52 10.93 -0.07 0.40
C HIS A 52 10.40 -1.48 0.68
N ARG A 53 10.92 -2.48 -0.05
CA ARG A 53 10.38 -3.84 -0.07
C ARG A 53 10.11 -4.43 1.33
N ASN A 54 11.05 -4.21 2.25
CA ASN A 54 11.01 -4.81 3.58
C ASN A 54 10.23 -3.98 4.61
N THR A 55 9.56 -2.92 4.17
CA THR A 55 8.84 -1.99 5.05
C THR A 55 7.32 -2.02 4.85
N LEU A 56 6.83 -2.74 3.83
CA LEU A 56 5.41 -2.88 3.59
C LEU A 56 4.74 -3.63 4.75
N LYS A 57 3.72 -3.01 5.34
CA LYS A 57 2.85 -3.55 6.37
C LYS A 57 1.41 -3.56 5.88
N PHE A 58 0.63 -4.50 6.41
CA PHE A 58 -0.78 -4.67 6.10
C PHE A 58 -1.56 -4.84 7.41
N ASP A 59 -2.63 -4.07 7.55
CA ASP A 59 -3.56 -4.15 8.67
C ASP A 59 -5.01 -4.16 8.18
N VAL A 60 -5.86 -4.94 8.84
CA VAL A 60 -7.32 -4.87 8.68
C VAL A 60 -7.85 -3.82 9.63
N VAL A 61 -8.58 -2.83 9.12
CA VAL A 61 -9.20 -1.77 9.91
C VAL A 61 -10.73 -1.85 9.81
N SER A 62 -11.43 -1.65 10.94
CA SER A 62 -12.87 -1.88 11.11
C SER A 62 -13.76 -0.69 10.72
#